data_AF-A0A1V3XTD1-F1
#
_entry.id   AF-A0A1V3XTD1-F1
#
_cell.length_a   1.000
_cell.length_b   1.000
_cell.length_c   1.000
_cell.angle_alpha   90.00
_cell.angle_beta   90.00
_cell.angle_gamma   90.00
#
_symmetry.space_group_name_H-M   'P 1'
#
loop_
_entity.id
_entity.type
_entity.pdbx_description
1 polymer ?
#
loop_
_entity_poly.entity_id
_entity_poly.type
_entity_poly.pdbx_seq_one_letter_code
_entity_poly.pdbx_strand_id
1 'polypeptide(L)' 'MVAMDAQYPGYGFAEHKGYSTPAHTLALARLGPCPEHRYSFINVRRVADGSDVRVVAECDPGPPAERGEVR' A
#
# COMPACT_ATOMS: atom_id res chain seq x y z
N MET A 1 -7.84 -12.42 1.17
CA MET A 1 -8.01 -12.65 2.60
C MET A 1 -9.43 -12.19 2.93
N VAL A 2 -10.44 -12.93 2.43
CA VAL A 2 -11.83 -12.43 2.33
C VAL A 2 -12.50 -12.33 3.70
N ALA A 3 -12.26 -13.32 4.58
CA ALA A 3 -12.75 -13.27 5.95
C ALA A 3 -12.16 -12.11 6.78
N MET A 4 -10.96 -11.64 6.42
CA MET A 4 -10.35 -10.47 7.06
C MET A 4 -10.93 -9.17 6.49
N ASP A 5 -11.22 -9.12 5.20
CA ASP A 5 -11.90 -7.97 4.60
C ASP A 5 -13.29 -7.74 5.20
N ALA A 6 -14.00 -8.81 5.52
CA ALA A 6 -15.26 -8.72 6.25
C ALA A 6 -15.12 -8.19 7.69
N GLN A 7 -13.98 -8.46 8.35
CA GLN A 7 -13.68 -7.96 9.69
C GLN A 7 -13.17 -6.51 9.67
N TYR A 8 -12.44 -6.12 8.61
CA TYR A 8 -11.84 -4.80 8.42
C TYR A 8 -12.25 -4.22 7.06
N PRO A 9 -13.51 -3.82 6.90
CA PRO A 9 -14.02 -3.33 5.63
C PRO A 9 -13.29 -2.04 5.22
N GLY A 10 -13.05 -1.91 3.91
CA GLY A 10 -12.40 -0.73 3.33
C GLY A 10 -10.87 -0.82 3.24
N TYR A 11 -10.23 -1.83 3.85
CA TYR A 11 -8.80 -2.05 3.67
C TYR A 11 -8.45 -2.73 2.35
N GLY A 12 -9.35 -3.52 1.77
CA GLY A 12 -9.11 -4.23 0.51
C GLY A 12 -8.33 -5.55 0.68
N PHE A 13 -8.34 -6.14 1.87
CA PHE A 13 -7.62 -7.39 2.17
C PHE A 13 -8.09 -8.57 1.30
N ALA A 14 -9.33 -8.51 0.79
CA ALA A 14 -9.82 -9.46 -0.19
C ALA A 14 -8.97 -9.43 -1.47
N GLU A 15 -8.49 -8.27 -1.90
CA GLU A 15 -7.78 -8.04 -3.16
C GLU A 15 -6.27 -8.21 -2.99
N HIS A 16 -5.63 -7.32 -2.23
CA HIS A 16 -4.16 -7.25 -2.14
C HIS A 16 -3.58 -8.15 -1.02
N LYS A 17 -4.43 -8.83 -0.24
CA LYS A 17 -4.03 -9.84 0.77
C LYS A 17 -3.04 -9.33 1.83
N GLY A 18 -2.99 -8.02 2.08
CA GLY A 18 -2.05 -7.39 3.02
C GLY A 18 -0.68 -7.02 2.42
N TYR A 19 -0.45 -7.22 1.12
CA TYR A 19 0.74 -6.68 0.45
C TYR A 19 0.62 -5.15 0.28
N SER A 20 1.76 -4.47 0.40
CA SER A 20 1.88 -3.02 0.23
C SER A 20 1.68 -2.62 -1.25
N THR A 21 0.42 -2.45 -1.62
CA THR A 21 0.00 -1.89 -2.90
C THR A 21 -0.36 -0.41 -2.74
N PRO A 22 -0.50 0.35 -3.84
CA PRO A 22 -1.02 1.72 -3.77
C PRO A 22 -2.39 1.78 -3.08
N ALA A 23 -3.28 0.81 -3.40
CA ALA A 23 -4.58 0.68 -2.76
C ALA A 23 -4.45 0.45 -1.24
N HIS A 24 -3.54 -0.43 -0.81
CA HIS A 24 -3.31 -0.67 0.61
C HIS A 24 -2.75 0.56 1.34
N THR A 25 -1.80 1.25 0.72
CA THR A 25 -1.21 2.49 1.28
C THR A 25 -2.27 3.57 1.44
N LEU A 26 -3.15 3.71 0.46
CA LEU A 26 -4.27 4.65 0.51
C LEU A 26 -5.27 4.29 1.61
N ALA A 27 -5.59 3.00 1.77
CA ALA A 27 -6.46 2.52 2.84
C ALA A 27 -5.84 2.78 4.22
N LEU A 28 -4.56 2.47 4.40
CA LEU A 28 -3.78 2.78 5.61
C LEU A 28 -3.78 4.27 5.93
N ALA A 29 -3.56 5.13 4.92
CA ALA A 29 -3.55 6.57 5.12
C ALA A 29 -4.94 7.13 5.52
N ARG A 30 -6.03 6.52 5.02
CA ARG A 30 -7.42 6.94 5.29
C ARG A 30 -7.97 6.40 6.61
N LEU A 31 -7.70 5.14 6.93
CA LEU A 31 -8.31 4.40 8.04
C LEU A 31 -7.36 4.24 9.24
N GLY A 32 -6.07 4.55 9.07
CA GLY A 32 -5.04 4.21 10.04
C GLY A 32 -4.57 2.76 9.91
N PRO A 33 -3.73 2.26 10.84
CA PRO A 33 -3.42 0.84 10.96
C PRO A 33 -4.42 0.11 11.86
N CYS A 34 -4.87 -1.08 11.44
CA CYS A 34 -5.66 -2.02 12.25
C CYS A 34 -4.77 -2.99 13.07
N PRO A 35 -5.32 -3.75 14.05
CA PRO A 35 -4.58 -4.68 14.90
C PRO A 35 -3.74 -5.74 14.16
N GLU A 36 -4.13 -6.15 12.96
CA GLU A 36 -3.38 -7.14 12.16
C GLU A 36 -2.23 -6.54 11.36
N HIS A 37 -2.09 -5.21 11.34
CA HIS A 37 -0.91 -4.59 10.78
C HIS A 37 0.28 -4.82 11.70
N ARG A 38 1.41 -5.19 11.09
CA ARG A 38 2.66 -5.33 11.81
C ARG A 38 3.35 -3.97 11.88
N TYR A 39 3.35 -3.38 13.07
CA TYR A 39 3.95 -2.06 13.35
C TYR A 39 5.48 -2.01 13.14
N SER A 40 6.14 -3.16 13.00
CA SER A 40 7.55 -3.22 12.59
C SER A 40 7.76 -2.76 11.15
N PHE A 41 6.73 -2.76 10.31
CA PHE A 41 6.83 -2.23 8.95
C PHE A 41 6.78 -0.71 8.96
N ILE A 42 7.73 -0.10 8.23
CA ILE A 42 7.94 1.36 8.23
C ILE A 42 6.69 2.10 7.76
N ASN A 43 5.98 1.61 6.74
CA ASN A 43 4.75 2.24 6.24
C ASN A 43 3.65 2.25 7.31
N VAL A 44 3.47 1.14 8.03
CA VAL A 44 2.49 1.03 9.13
C VAL A 44 2.88 1.96 10.27
N ARG A 45 4.15 1.91 10.69
CA ARG A 45 4.66 2.76 11.79
C ARG A 45 4.47 4.24 11.50
N ARG A 46 4.77 4.68 10.28
CA ARG A 46 4.64 6.10 9.92
C ARG A 46 3.21 6.61 10.09
N VAL A 47 2.22 5.83 9.66
CA VAL A 47 0.80 6.15 9.88
C VAL A 47 0.46 6.12 11.38
N ALA A 48 0.95 5.12 12.12
CA ALA A 48 0.70 4.96 13.56
C ALA A 48 1.24 6.11 14.42
N ASP A 49 2.46 6.57 14.13
CA ASP A 49 3.13 7.67 14.83
C ASP A 49 2.51 9.04 14.49
N GLY A 50 1.53 9.10 13.56
CA GLY A 50 0.96 10.36 13.07
C GLY A 50 1.95 11.18 12.23
N SER A 51 3.11 10.60 11.89
CA SER A 51 4.05 11.22 10.96
C SER A 51 3.46 11.19 9.56
N ASP A 52 3.21 12.37 8.99
CA ASP A 52 2.61 12.59 7.67
C ASP A 52 3.10 11.54 6.64
N VAL A 53 2.22 10.62 6.26
CA VAL A 53 2.51 9.68 5.19
C VAL A 53 2.21 10.38 3.88
N ARG A 54 3.26 10.92 3.25
CA ARG A 54 3.18 11.27 1.84
C ARG A 54 2.97 10.01 1.03
N VAL A 55 1.71 9.79 0.64
CA VAL A 55 1.35 8.76 -0.33
C VAL A 55 1.91 9.22 -1.68
N VAL A 56 3.13 8.80 -1.98
CA VAL A 56 3.68 8.86 -3.34
C VAL A 56 3.01 7.76 -4.15
N ALA A 57 1.76 7.99 -4.53
CA ALA A 57 0.97 7.06 -5.33
C ALA A 57 1.39 7.07 -6.81
N GLU A 58 2.66 7.25 -7.15
CA GLU A 58 3.10 7.31 -8.55
C GLU A 58 4.50 6.68 -8.66
N CYS A 59 4.52 5.35 -8.79
CA CYS A 59 5.59 4.74 -9.59
C CYS A 59 5.16 4.97 -11.03
N ASP A 60 5.46 6.15 -11.58
CA ASP A 60 5.47 6.35 -13.03
C ASP A 60 6.50 5.35 -13.54
N PRO A 61 6.10 4.26 -14.23
CA PRO A 61 7.06 3.48 -14.96
C PRO A 61 7.46 4.39 -16.11
N GLY A 62 8.52 5.19 -15.91
CA GLY A 62 9.02 6.10 -16.92
C GLY A 62 9.03 5.41 -18.29
N PRO A 63 8.85 6.17 -19.38
CA PRO A 63 8.54 5.62 -20.70
C PRO A 63 9.44 4.43 -21.00
N PRO A 64 8.89 3.31 -21.53
CA PRO A 64 9.64 2.08 -21.72
C PRO A 64 10.93 2.42 -22.46
N ALA A 65 12.07 2.20 -21.81
CA ALA A 65 13.37 2.50 -22.38
C ALA A 65 13.45 1.84 -23.76
N GLU A 66 13.51 2.66 -24.81
CA GLU A 66 13.60 2.20 -26.19
C GLU A 66 14.87 1.36 -26.31
N ARG A 67 14.70 0.04 -26.36
CA ARG A 67 15.80 -0.88 -26.62
C ARG A 67 16.22 -0.66 -28.07
N GLY A 68 17.25 0.15 -28.26
CA GLY A 68 17.84 0.41 -29.57
C GLY A 68 18.11 -0.91 -30.29
N GLU A 69 17.49 -1.06 -31.46
CA GLU A 69 17.81 -2.12 -32.41
C GLU A 69 19.28 -1.97 -32.82
N VAL A 70 20.09 -2.94 -32.40
CA VAL A 70 21.47 -3.10 -32.87
C VAL A 70 21.37 -3.58 -34.32
N ARG A 71 21.83 -2.74 -35.25
CA ARG A 71 21.96 -3.05 -36.67
C ARG A 71 23.01 -4.13 -36.93
#